data_AF-A0AAE1ZL86-F1
#
_entry.id   AF-A0AAE1ZL86-F1
#
_cell.length_a   1.000
_cell.length_b   1.000
_cell.length_c   1.000
_cell.angle_alpha   90.00
_cell.angle_beta   90.00
_cell.angle_gamma   90.00
#
_symmetry.space_group_name_H-M   'P 1'
#
loop_
_entity.id
_entity.type
_entity.pdbx_description
1 polymer ?
#
loop_
_entity_poly.entity_id
_entity_poly.type
_entity_poly.pdbx_seq_one_letter_code
_entity_poly.pdbx_strand_id
1 'polypeptide(L)'
;MLNDTGGGKREFRWESGYEKTWNAIREDESGRLVTTLEQLIHDAHTQIRKKRKRIGVGSTGFVRLGMMRHLFLIIDLSQAMNEQDLKPNRLICTIKAACTFVREYFDQNPISQLGIIVTSDRRAERLTELSGNPRPHLAALQSLYTRTCVGEPSLQNALLLAESRLKYTIHHNEVVVLIASLTTCDPGDIHQTIKSLSSNRIHCSVISLAVEVFVYRALAQFTQGSFHVIMDELHLKNVLKDLVPPPVAAVEAEASLIRMGFPHSETFDLDRFAVKRCMCHLSNKSANDKNDTQPHYACPRCHAAYCELPVECNVCGLTLVAAPHLARAYHHLFPLELFEPVVDNSSSETSLVNEEKSKETINSSDDNNDNNNSQLRICTGCNVIIPSKIPGYQCPKCKFIFCHSCDAILHDSIHSCPGCLTLLK
;
A
#
# COMPACT_ATOMS: atom_id res chain seq x y z
N MET A 1 -38.18 14.57 67.37
CA MET A 1 -36.97 13.81 67.74
C MET A 1 -36.76 12.75 66.67
N LEU A 2 -35.79 12.97 65.78
CA LEU A 2 -34.86 12.01 65.19
C LEU A 2 -33.94 12.85 64.31
N ASN A 3 -32.68 12.99 64.76
CA ASN A 3 -31.60 13.66 64.04
C ASN A 3 -31.30 12.88 62.77
N ASP A 4 -31.17 13.58 61.64
CA ASP A 4 -30.22 13.15 60.62
C ASP A 4 -29.41 14.37 60.15
N THR A 5 -28.22 14.46 60.72
CA THR A 5 -27.15 15.37 60.36
C THR A 5 -26.43 14.78 59.14
N GLY A 6 -26.84 15.15 57.93
CA GLY A 6 -26.15 14.80 56.69
C GLY A 6 -25.53 16.03 56.04
N GLY A 7 -24.26 16.32 56.35
CA GLY A 7 -23.50 17.39 55.71
C GLY A 7 -23.37 17.14 54.21
N GLY A 8 -24.03 17.97 53.39
CA GLY A 8 -23.86 17.97 51.95
C GLY A 8 -22.44 18.41 51.58
N LYS A 9 -21.52 17.46 51.45
CA LYS A 9 -20.29 17.67 50.68
C LYS A 9 -20.73 18.00 49.25
N ARG A 10 -20.35 19.18 48.75
CA ARG A 10 -20.41 19.46 47.32
C ARG A 10 -19.45 18.47 46.66
N GLU A 11 -20.00 17.42 46.04
CA GLU A 11 -19.20 16.55 45.18
C GLU A 11 -18.53 17.41 44.13
N PHE A 12 -17.21 17.31 44.03
CA PHE A 12 -16.49 17.98 42.96
C PHE A 12 -16.87 17.32 41.63
N ARG A 13 -16.84 18.05 40.51
CA ARG A 13 -17.21 17.54 39.16
C ARG A 13 -16.40 16.32 38.67
N TRP A 14 -15.37 15.89 39.39
CA TRP A 14 -14.61 14.65 39.14
C TRP A 14 -15.06 13.49 40.04
N GLU A 15 -15.80 13.76 41.12
CA GLU A 15 -16.54 12.76 41.92
C GLU A 15 -17.90 12.44 41.26
N SER A 16 -18.53 13.45 40.66
CA SER A 16 -19.74 13.30 39.82
C SER A 16 -19.39 13.24 38.33
N GLY A 17 -19.12 12.03 37.83
CA GLY A 17 -19.17 11.80 36.38
C GLY A 17 -18.06 10.96 35.79
N TYR A 18 -17.93 9.70 36.23
CA TYR A 18 -17.76 8.67 35.22
C TYR A 18 -19.12 8.51 34.53
N GLU A 19 -19.42 9.40 33.56
CA GLU A 19 -20.51 9.10 32.62
C GLU A 19 -20.13 7.79 31.96
N LYS A 20 -20.83 6.73 32.38
CA LYS A 20 -20.67 5.39 31.85
C LYS A 20 -20.93 5.46 30.35
N THR A 21 -19.89 5.61 29.54
CA THR A 21 -19.99 5.73 28.08
C THR A 21 -20.68 4.52 27.46
N TRP A 22 -20.66 3.38 28.15
CA TRP A 22 -21.42 2.17 27.81
C TRP A 22 -22.94 2.29 27.97
N ASN A 23 -23.47 3.26 28.73
CA ASN A 23 -24.92 3.52 28.77
C ASN A 23 -25.46 4.08 27.44
N ALA A 24 -24.59 4.65 26.59
CA ALA A 24 -24.96 5.11 25.25
C ALA A 24 -25.04 3.96 24.22
N ILE A 25 -24.56 2.78 24.57
CA ILE A 25 -24.61 1.60 23.72
C ILE A 25 -25.97 0.93 23.96
N ARG A 26 -26.91 1.13 23.04
CA ARG A 26 -28.24 0.49 23.11
C ARG A 26 -28.16 -0.93 22.57
N GLU A 27 -28.92 -1.83 23.19
CA GLU A 27 -29.14 -3.20 22.71
C GLU A 27 -30.55 -3.28 22.11
N ASP A 28 -30.70 -3.99 20.98
CA ASP A 28 -32.00 -4.33 20.41
C ASP A 28 -32.70 -5.41 21.26
N GLU A 29 -34.00 -5.66 21.03
CA GLU A 29 -34.83 -6.68 21.72
C GLU A 29 -34.26 -8.12 21.65
N SER A 30 -33.25 -8.35 20.81
CA SER A 30 -32.52 -9.62 20.68
C SER A 30 -31.19 -9.66 21.44
N GLY A 31 -30.88 -8.67 22.27
CA GLY A 31 -29.65 -8.59 23.08
C GLY A 31 -28.38 -8.32 22.25
N ARG A 32 -28.53 -7.72 21.06
CA ARG A 32 -27.41 -7.33 20.19
C ARG A 32 -27.23 -5.82 20.22
N LEU A 33 -25.98 -5.37 20.32
CA LEU A 33 -25.64 -3.94 20.32
C LEU A 33 -26.04 -3.29 18.98
N VAL A 34 -26.68 -2.12 19.03
CA VAL A 34 -27.09 -1.30 17.88
C VAL A 34 -25.87 -0.62 17.27
N THR A 35 -24.97 -1.41 16.71
CA THR A 35 -24.14 -1.01 15.58
C THR A 35 -24.45 -2.03 14.52
N THR A 36 -25.41 -1.73 13.64
CA THR A 36 -25.76 -2.67 12.58
C THR A 36 -24.48 -2.93 11.79
N LEU A 37 -24.03 -4.19 11.81
CA LEU A 37 -22.79 -4.61 11.14
C LEU A 37 -22.77 -4.14 9.68
N GLU A 38 -23.94 -4.07 9.06
CA GLU A 38 -24.19 -3.57 7.72
C GLU A 38 -23.87 -2.07 7.55
N GLN A 39 -24.23 -1.20 8.50
CA GLN A 39 -23.85 0.22 8.49
C GLN A 39 -22.34 0.38 8.69
N LEU A 40 -21.72 -0.43 9.55
CA LEU A 40 -20.29 -0.35 9.81
C LEU A 40 -19.47 -0.80 8.58
N ILE A 41 -19.91 -1.86 7.89
CA ILE A 41 -19.34 -2.30 6.61
C ILE A 41 -19.53 -1.22 5.55
N HIS A 42 -20.70 -0.59 5.49
CA HIS A 42 -20.97 0.51 4.57
C HIS A 42 -20.05 1.72 4.84
N ASP A 43 -19.93 2.14 6.10
CA ASP A 43 -19.08 3.25 6.52
C ASP A 43 -17.60 2.96 6.24
N ALA A 44 -17.14 1.74 6.52
CA ALA A 44 -15.79 1.30 6.16
C ALA A 44 -15.58 1.37 4.63
N HIS A 45 -16.53 0.90 3.83
CA HIS A 45 -16.45 0.95 2.38
C HIS A 45 -16.47 2.39 1.84
N THR A 46 -17.30 3.27 2.40
CA THR A 46 -17.32 4.69 2.01
C THR A 46 -16.02 5.40 2.39
N GLN A 47 -15.39 5.04 3.52
CA GLN A 47 -14.06 5.56 3.87
C GLN A 47 -12.99 5.10 2.89
N ILE A 48 -12.94 3.81 2.52
CA ILE A 48 -12.04 3.27 1.49
C ILE A 48 -12.24 4.03 0.18
N ARG A 49 -13.50 4.28 -0.20
CA ARG A 49 -13.84 5.00 -1.42
C ARG A 49 -13.45 6.48 -1.37
N LYS A 50 -13.67 7.16 -0.24
CA LYS A 50 -13.20 8.54 -0.01
C LYS A 50 -11.68 8.61 -0.11
N LYS A 51 -10.94 7.61 0.39
CA LYS A 51 -9.50 7.50 0.23
C LYS A 51 -9.10 7.34 -1.23
N ARG A 52 -9.72 6.42 -1.98
CA ARG A 52 -9.50 6.26 -3.43
C ARG A 52 -9.81 7.53 -4.20
N LYS A 53 -10.88 8.24 -3.84
CA LYS A 53 -11.23 9.53 -4.43
C LYS A 53 -10.16 10.59 -4.10
N ARG A 54 -9.61 10.66 -2.89
CA ARG A 54 -8.51 11.58 -2.57
C ARG A 54 -7.24 11.29 -3.36
N ILE A 55 -6.90 10.01 -3.53
CA ILE A 55 -5.74 9.59 -4.34
C ILE A 55 -5.98 9.89 -5.84
N GLY A 56 -7.23 9.75 -6.31
CA GLY A 56 -7.62 10.06 -7.69
C GLY A 56 -7.89 11.55 -7.98
N VAL A 57 -8.19 12.37 -6.96
CA VAL A 57 -8.43 13.82 -7.05
C VAL A 57 -7.07 14.52 -7.17
N GLY A 58 -6.53 14.45 -8.37
CA GLY A 58 -5.19 14.89 -8.75
C GLY A 58 -4.61 14.12 -9.94
N SER A 59 -5.20 12.94 -10.26
CA SER A 59 -4.82 12.04 -11.34
C SER A 59 -5.86 12.03 -12.48
N THR A 60 -6.45 13.18 -12.80
CA THR A 60 -7.27 13.31 -14.01
C THR A 60 -6.35 13.48 -15.21
N GLY A 61 -5.81 12.38 -15.74
CA GLY A 61 -4.99 12.37 -16.95
C GLY A 61 -4.03 11.18 -17.06
N PHE A 62 -3.39 11.05 -18.22
CA PHE A 62 -2.29 10.10 -18.42
C PHE A 62 -1.05 10.62 -17.70
N VAL A 63 -0.82 10.13 -16.49
CA VAL A 63 0.34 10.52 -15.68
C VAL A 63 1.50 9.57 -15.96
N ARG A 64 2.72 10.10 -16.08
CA ARG A 64 3.93 9.27 -16.18
C ARG A 64 4.25 8.69 -14.80
N LEU A 65 4.53 7.40 -14.74
CA LEU A 65 4.86 6.70 -13.50
C LEU A 65 6.32 6.26 -13.50
N GLY A 66 6.97 6.34 -12.33
CA GLY A 66 8.31 5.81 -12.12
C GLY A 66 8.28 4.30 -11.95
N MET A 67 8.21 3.53 -13.05
CA MET A 67 8.01 2.08 -12.99
C MET A 67 9.21 1.30 -12.44
N MET A 68 10.43 1.78 -12.70
CA MET A 68 11.67 1.20 -12.16
C MET A 68 12.08 1.99 -10.94
N ARG A 69 12.01 1.33 -9.79
CA ARG A 69 12.26 1.95 -8.49
C ARG A 69 13.42 1.27 -7.80
N HIS A 70 14.29 2.07 -7.20
CA HIS A 70 15.29 1.60 -6.25
C HIS A 70 14.90 2.12 -4.88
N LEU A 71 14.44 1.20 -4.03
CA LEU A 71 13.96 1.52 -2.70
C LEU A 71 14.92 0.99 -1.64
N PHE A 72 15.38 1.87 -0.75
CA PHE A 72 16.03 1.46 0.49
C PHE A 72 15.04 1.55 1.66
N LEU A 73 14.84 0.42 2.34
CA LEU A 73 14.08 0.34 3.58
C LEU A 73 15.05 0.46 4.76
N ILE A 74 14.98 1.55 5.50
CA ILE A 74 15.75 1.78 6.72
C ILE A 74 14.88 1.40 7.92
N ILE A 75 15.35 0.48 8.76
CA ILE A 75 14.64 0.00 9.94
C ILE A 75 15.41 0.35 11.21
N ASP A 76 14.73 0.99 12.14
CA ASP A 76 15.23 1.27 13.48
C ASP A 76 15.30 0.00 14.34
N LEU A 77 16.43 -0.23 15.01
CA LEU A 77 16.65 -1.24 16.05
C LEU A 77 17.14 -0.61 17.37
N SER A 78 16.74 0.63 17.64
CA SER A 78 17.00 1.33 18.90
C SER A 78 16.19 0.77 20.06
N GLN A 79 16.55 1.14 21.29
CA GLN A 79 15.83 0.73 22.50
C GLN A 79 14.34 1.07 22.48
N ALA A 80 13.94 2.14 21.77
CA ALA A 80 12.54 2.54 21.61
C ALA A 80 11.67 1.46 20.93
N MET A 81 12.28 0.57 20.14
CA MET A 81 11.58 -0.53 19.45
C MET A 81 11.16 -1.67 20.38
N ASN A 82 11.68 -1.72 21.61
CA ASN A 82 11.27 -2.71 22.61
C ASN A 82 9.97 -2.35 23.33
N GLU A 83 9.47 -1.13 23.18
CA GLU A 83 8.23 -0.69 23.83
C GLU A 83 7.01 -1.45 23.29
N GLN A 84 6.04 -1.69 24.18
CA GLN A 84 4.83 -2.49 23.94
C GLN A 84 3.63 -1.65 23.53
N ASP A 85 3.86 -0.60 22.76
CA ASP A 85 2.81 0.27 22.20
C ASP A 85 2.02 -0.47 21.12
N LEU A 86 2.75 -1.14 20.22
CA LEU A 86 2.20 -2.09 19.25
C LEU A 86 2.43 -3.52 19.74
N LYS A 87 1.41 -4.38 19.65
CA LYS A 87 1.49 -5.75 20.16
C LYS A 87 2.27 -6.67 19.19
N PRO A 88 3.17 -7.54 19.68
CA PRO A 88 3.67 -7.64 21.06
C PRO A 88 4.73 -6.58 21.44
N ASN A 89 5.55 -6.14 20.49
CA ASN A 89 6.42 -4.96 20.61
C ASN A 89 6.46 -4.23 19.26
N ARG A 90 6.93 -2.98 19.26
CA ARG A 90 7.09 -2.17 18.04
C ARG A 90 7.95 -2.87 17.00
N LEU A 91 9.03 -3.54 17.41
CA LEU A 91 9.89 -4.31 16.51
C LEU A 91 9.15 -5.39 15.73
N ILE A 92 8.50 -6.33 16.42
CA ILE A 92 7.83 -7.48 15.81
C ILE A 92 6.70 -7.01 14.92
N CYS A 93 5.94 -5.99 15.34
CA CYS A 93 4.91 -5.39 14.52
C CYS A 93 5.50 -4.82 13.21
N THR A 94 6.59 -4.05 13.33
CA THR A 94 7.27 -3.42 12.19
C THR A 94 7.86 -4.45 11.24
N ILE A 95 8.54 -5.50 11.74
CA ILE A 95 9.10 -6.56 10.88
C ILE A 95 7.99 -7.34 10.18
N LYS A 96 6.88 -7.67 10.87
CA LYS A 96 5.73 -8.34 10.24
C LYS A 96 5.15 -7.49 9.12
N ALA A 97 4.94 -6.20 9.37
CA ALA A 97 4.44 -5.26 8.38
C ALA A 97 5.42 -5.09 7.20
N ALA A 98 6.72 -4.99 7.47
CA ALA A 98 7.77 -4.92 6.45
C ALA A 98 7.85 -6.20 5.60
N CYS A 99 7.69 -7.39 6.18
CA CYS A 99 7.63 -8.64 5.43
C CYS A 99 6.44 -8.69 4.46
N THR A 100 5.27 -8.22 4.91
CA THR A 100 4.09 -8.10 4.03
C THR A 100 4.34 -7.06 2.94
N PHE A 101 4.88 -5.90 3.30
CA PHE A 101 5.25 -4.84 2.35
C PHE A 101 6.23 -5.34 1.29
N VAL A 102 7.30 -6.05 1.64
CA VAL A 102 8.26 -6.60 0.67
C VAL A 102 7.57 -7.55 -0.32
N ARG A 103 6.66 -8.41 0.15
CA ARG A 103 5.90 -9.31 -0.74
C ARG A 103 4.99 -8.55 -1.69
N GLU A 104 4.19 -7.62 -1.16
CA GLU A 104 3.28 -6.80 -1.98
C GLU A 104 4.04 -5.89 -2.95
N TYR A 105 5.18 -5.34 -2.51
CA TYR A 105 6.06 -4.50 -3.32
C TYR A 105 6.60 -5.23 -4.55
N PHE A 106 7.14 -6.45 -4.38
CA PHE A 106 7.65 -7.24 -5.49
C PHE A 106 6.56 -7.88 -6.36
N ASP A 107 5.34 -8.07 -5.82
CA ASP A 107 4.22 -8.56 -6.61
C ASP A 107 3.73 -7.48 -7.59
N GLN A 108 3.57 -6.24 -7.12
CA GLN A 108 3.12 -5.12 -7.95
C GLN A 108 4.25 -4.50 -8.80
N ASN A 109 5.48 -4.50 -8.29
CA ASN A 109 6.65 -3.89 -8.94
C ASN A 109 7.79 -4.90 -9.14
N PRO A 110 7.66 -5.86 -10.06
CA PRO A 110 8.65 -6.94 -10.18
C PRO A 110 9.99 -6.50 -10.75
N ILE A 111 10.05 -5.40 -11.50
CA ILE A 111 11.30 -4.86 -12.06
C ILE A 111 12.01 -3.90 -11.12
N SER A 112 11.43 -3.63 -9.95
CA SER A 112 12.03 -2.75 -8.96
C SER A 112 13.02 -3.51 -8.08
N GLN A 113 13.94 -2.78 -7.47
CA GLN A 113 14.92 -3.33 -6.55
C GLN A 113 14.70 -2.78 -5.15
N LEU A 114 14.97 -3.60 -4.15
CA LEU A 114 14.86 -3.24 -2.75
C LEU A 114 16.17 -3.54 -2.02
N GLY A 115 16.56 -2.70 -1.07
CA GLY A 115 17.66 -2.94 -0.15
C GLY A 115 17.24 -2.64 1.27
N ILE A 116 17.78 -3.35 2.26
CA ILE A 116 17.44 -3.17 3.68
C ILE A 116 18.67 -2.70 4.45
N ILE A 117 18.49 -1.58 5.15
CA ILE A 117 19.47 -0.98 6.05
C ILE A 117 18.87 -0.95 7.44
N VAL A 118 19.71 -1.15 8.44
CA VAL A 118 19.32 -1.17 9.84
C VAL A 118 20.16 -0.17 10.61
N THR A 119 19.53 0.53 11.56
CA THR A 119 20.23 1.44 12.47
C THR A 119 20.18 0.94 13.89
N SER A 120 21.34 0.74 14.51
CA SER A 120 21.47 0.31 15.90
C SER A 120 22.76 0.86 16.50
N ASP A 121 22.75 1.21 17.79
CA ASP A 121 23.90 1.71 18.54
C ASP A 121 24.74 2.76 17.77
N ARG A 122 24.09 3.83 17.32
CA ARG A 122 24.69 4.98 16.62
C ARG A 122 25.38 4.63 15.29
N ARG A 123 25.11 3.45 14.75
CA ARG A 123 25.67 2.96 13.48
C ARG A 123 24.56 2.50 12.55
N ALA A 124 24.87 2.54 11.25
CA ALA A 124 24.03 1.96 10.21
C ALA A 124 24.74 0.74 9.61
N GLU A 125 24.00 -0.35 9.47
CA GLU A 125 24.45 -1.61 8.89
C GLU A 125 23.57 -1.95 7.70
N ARG A 126 24.20 -2.35 6.59
CA ARG A 126 23.47 -2.84 5.42
C ARG A 126 23.22 -4.33 5.56
N LEU A 127 21.97 -4.73 5.79
CA LEU A 127 21.61 -6.15 5.90
C LEU A 127 21.54 -6.83 4.53
N THR A 128 20.93 -6.17 3.56
CA THR A 128 20.79 -6.71 2.21
C THR A 128 21.19 -5.67 1.17
N GLU A 129 21.89 -6.13 0.14
CA GLU A 129 22.19 -5.30 -1.02
C GLU A 129 20.94 -5.05 -1.85
N LEU A 130 20.99 -4.03 -2.70
CA LEU A 130 19.90 -3.68 -3.60
C LEU A 130 19.69 -4.83 -4.61
N SER A 131 18.55 -5.53 -4.51
CA SER A 131 18.28 -6.71 -5.33
C SER A 131 16.81 -6.80 -5.73
N GLY A 132 16.54 -7.55 -6.80
CA GLY A 132 15.18 -7.83 -7.30
C GLY A 132 14.52 -9.07 -6.68
N ASN A 133 15.24 -9.81 -5.83
CA ASN A 133 14.78 -11.10 -5.31
C ASN A 133 14.20 -10.95 -3.90
N PRO A 134 12.94 -11.31 -3.64
CA PRO A 134 12.32 -11.14 -2.32
C PRO A 134 12.88 -12.08 -1.25
N ARG A 135 13.37 -13.27 -1.62
CA ARG A 135 13.84 -14.31 -0.68
C ARG A 135 14.94 -13.85 0.27
N PRO A 136 16.07 -13.28 -0.19
CA PRO A 136 17.12 -12.79 0.72
C PRO A 136 16.64 -11.68 1.65
N HIS A 137 15.76 -10.78 1.17
CA HIS A 137 15.18 -9.72 2.00
C HIS A 137 14.28 -10.29 3.10
N LEU A 138 13.42 -11.25 2.78
CA LEU A 138 12.56 -11.91 3.76
C LEU A 138 13.36 -12.69 4.80
N ALA A 139 14.42 -13.41 4.39
CA ALA A 139 15.31 -14.11 5.30
C ALA A 139 16.06 -13.14 6.24
N ALA A 140 16.51 -12.00 5.73
CA ALA A 140 17.15 -10.96 6.52
C ALA A 140 16.17 -10.29 7.50
N LEU A 141 14.91 -10.07 7.12
CA LEU A 141 13.88 -9.58 8.04
C LEU A 141 13.55 -10.61 9.13
N GLN A 142 13.57 -11.91 8.79
CA GLN A 142 13.33 -12.96 9.77
C GLN A 142 14.46 -13.06 10.80
N SER A 143 15.72 -12.84 10.41
CA SER A 143 16.84 -12.84 11.36
C SER A 143 16.79 -11.66 12.35
N LEU A 144 16.07 -10.58 12.01
CA LEU A 144 15.85 -9.45 12.91
C LEU A 144 14.97 -9.78 14.11
N TYR A 145 14.12 -10.80 14.06
CA TYR A 145 13.31 -11.20 15.22
C TYR A 145 14.15 -11.65 16.41
N THR A 146 15.32 -12.24 16.15
CA THR A 146 16.25 -12.71 17.19
C THR A 146 17.23 -11.63 17.65
N ARG A 147 17.30 -10.50 16.94
CA ARG A 147 18.29 -9.45 17.23
C ARG A 147 17.79 -8.55 18.35
N THR A 148 18.67 -8.23 19.30
CA THR A 148 18.34 -7.33 20.40
C THR A 148 18.38 -5.88 19.94
N CYS A 149 17.35 -5.12 20.30
CA CYS A 149 17.32 -3.68 20.05
C CYS A 149 18.11 -2.95 21.14
N VAL A 150 19.19 -2.26 20.76
CA VAL A 150 20.15 -1.62 21.67
C VAL A 150 20.63 -0.29 21.13
N GLY A 151 20.84 0.66 22.05
CA GLY A 151 21.34 1.99 21.76
C GLY A 151 20.32 2.88 21.06
N GLU A 152 20.83 3.94 20.46
CA GLU A 152 20.08 4.96 19.73
C GLU A 152 20.34 4.82 18.22
N PRO A 153 19.39 5.23 17.35
CA PRO A 153 19.61 5.16 15.91
C PRO A 153 20.53 6.28 15.43
N SER A 154 21.17 6.05 14.29
CA SER A 154 21.85 7.10 13.53
C SER A 154 21.25 7.18 12.13
N LEU A 155 20.41 8.19 11.92
CA LEU A 155 19.75 8.45 10.66
C LEU A 155 20.74 8.93 9.59
N GLN A 156 21.70 9.78 9.95
CA GLN A 156 22.68 10.32 9.01
C GLN A 156 23.51 9.21 8.36
N ASN A 157 24.03 8.27 9.16
CA ASN A 157 24.83 7.16 8.64
C ASN A 157 24.01 6.26 7.71
N ALA A 158 22.74 6.03 8.02
CA ALA A 158 21.85 5.23 7.17
C ALA A 158 21.55 5.91 5.84
N LEU A 159 21.30 7.23 5.87
CA LEU A 159 21.06 8.04 4.67
C LEU A 159 22.30 8.10 3.78
N LEU A 160 23.50 8.31 4.35
CA LEU A 160 24.75 8.32 3.59
C LEU A 160 25.03 6.95 2.94
N LEU A 161 24.73 5.86 3.64
CA LEU A 161 24.86 4.51 3.10
C LEU A 161 23.92 4.29 1.90
N ALA A 162 22.65 4.73 2.02
CA ALA A 162 21.69 4.66 0.92
C ALA A 162 22.12 5.56 -0.26
N GLU A 163 22.51 6.79 0.01
CA GLU A 163 22.97 7.78 -0.98
C GLU A 163 24.17 7.27 -1.79
N SER A 164 25.14 6.61 -1.14
CA SER A 164 26.34 6.07 -1.80
C SER A 164 26.03 5.11 -2.96
N ARG A 165 24.87 4.44 -2.92
CA ARG A 165 24.40 3.54 -3.97
C ARG A 165 23.42 4.23 -4.92
N LEU A 166 22.47 5.00 -4.39
CA LEU A 166 21.44 5.66 -5.18
C LEU A 166 21.97 6.80 -6.06
N LYS A 167 23.12 7.39 -5.73
CA LYS A 167 23.71 8.48 -6.52
C LYS A 167 24.02 8.09 -7.98
N TYR A 168 24.30 6.81 -8.23
CA TYR A 168 24.70 6.32 -9.55
C TYR A 168 23.54 5.72 -10.35
N THR A 169 22.35 5.60 -9.76
CA THR A 169 21.17 5.05 -10.44
C THR A 169 20.42 6.16 -11.16
N ILE A 170 20.08 5.90 -12.42
CA ILE A 170 19.32 6.82 -13.29
C ILE A 170 17.80 6.73 -13.08
N HIS A 171 17.35 5.77 -12.27
CA HIS A 171 15.94 5.46 -12.05
C HIS A 171 15.39 6.18 -10.81
N HIS A 172 14.10 5.96 -10.53
CA HIS A 172 13.43 6.61 -9.40
C HIS A 172 14.02 6.08 -8.07
N ASN A 173 14.59 6.98 -7.28
CA ASN A 173 15.33 6.65 -6.07
C ASN A 173 14.51 7.01 -4.83
N GLU A 174 14.27 6.02 -3.98
CA GLU A 174 13.41 6.15 -2.82
C GLU A 174 14.07 5.60 -1.57
N VAL A 175 13.83 6.27 -0.45
CA VAL A 175 14.22 5.81 0.87
C VAL A 175 12.99 5.85 1.76
N VAL A 176 12.64 4.71 2.35
CA VAL A 176 11.56 4.60 3.34
C VAL A 176 12.18 4.33 4.70
N VAL A 177 11.97 5.23 5.65
CA VAL A 177 12.51 5.12 7.01
C VAL A 177 11.41 4.71 7.98
N LEU A 178 11.58 3.57 8.64
CA LEU A 178 10.74 3.11 9.74
C LEU A 178 11.48 3.39 11.05
N ILE A 179 11.00 4.37 11.81
CA ILE A 179 11.68 4.82 13.04
C ILE A 179 10.72 4.94 14.21
N ALA A 180 11.18 4.55 15.41
CA ALA A 180 10.44 4.72 16.66
C ALA A 180 11.09 5.71 17.60
N SER A 181 12.42 5.83 17.52
CA SER A 181 13.17 6.72 18.40
C SER A 181 12.81 8.19 18.20
N LEU A 182 12.68 8.88 19.33
CA LEU A 182 12.49 10.33 19.42
C LEU A 182 13.77 11.10 19.10
N THR A 183 14.92 10.49 19.38
CA THR A 183 16.25 11.04 19.19
C THR A 183 17.00 10.28 18.10
N THR A 184 17.82 11.00 17.34
CA THR A 184 18.81 10.42 16.42
C THR A 184 20.18 10.94 16.84
N CYS A 185 21.16 10.04 16.88
CA CYS A 185 22.51 10.34 17.34
C CYS A 185 23.46 10.24 16.16
N ASP A 186 23.65 11.39 15.53
CA ASP A 186 24.38 11.54 14.28
C ASP A 186 25.72 12.27 14.49
N PRO A 187 26.78 11.90 13.74
CA PRO A 187 28.11 12.45 13.94
C PRO A 187 28.28 13.90 13.45
N GLY A 188 27.44 14.36 12.52
CA GLY A 188 27.52 15.70 11.94
C GLY A 188 26.17 16.35 11.69
N ASP A 189 26.17 17.42 10.89
CA ASP A 189 24.95 18.15 10.56
C ASP A 189 24.09 17.39 9.53
N ILE A 190 22.95 16.86 10.00
CA ILE A 190 22.00 16.14 9.16
C ILE A 190 21.38 17.05 8.09
N HIS A 191 21.28 18.37 8.30
CA HIS A 191 20.69 19.27 7.30
C HIS A 191 21.54 19.37 6.04
N GLN A 192 22.87 19.20 6.13
CA GLN A 192 23.73 19.12 4.95
C GLN A 192 23.47 17.82 4.17
N THR A 193 23.24 16.72 4.88
CA THR A 193 22.90 15.42 4.29
C THR A 193 21.55 15.50 3.58
N ILE A 194 20.55 16.14 4.18
CA ILE A 194 19.23 16.39 3.56
C ILE A 194 19.37 17.20 2.27
N LYS A 195 20.21 18.24 2.26
CA LYS A 195 20.49 19.02 1.05
C LYS A 195 21.18 18.19 -0.04
N SER A 196 22.11 17.32 0.35
CA SER A 196 22.78 16.39 -0.58
C SER A 196 21.78 15.44 -1.24
N LEU A 197 20.89 14.83 -0.44
CA LEU A 197 19.82 13.95 -0.95
C LEU A 197 18.88 14.67 -1.93
N SER A 198 18.48 15.90 -1.59
CA SER A 198 17.65 16.74 -2.47
C SER A 198 18.36 17.05 -3.79
N SER A 199 19.66 17.38 -3.73
CA SER A 199 20.46 17.64 -4.94
C SER A 199 20.60 16.40 -5.84
N ASN A 200 20.62 15.21 -5.24
CA ASN A 200 20.68 13.92 -5.94
C ASN A 200 19.29 13.38 -6.33
N ARG A 201 18.21 14.17 -6.14
CA ARG A 201 16.81 13.79 -6.44
C ARG A 201 16.38 12.46 -5.80
N ILE A 202 16.78 12.24 -4.55
CA ILE A 202 16.37 11.07 -3.76
C ILE A 202 15.16 11.46 -2.91
N HIS A 203 14.05 10.73 -3.07
CA HIS A 203 12.83 10.95 -2.31
C HIS A 203 12.87 10.16 -1.00
N CYS A 204 12.67 10.82 0.15
CA CYS A 204 12.69 10.15 1.45
C CYS A 204 11.33 10.25 2.14
N SER A 205 10.68 9.12 2.35
CA SER A 205 9.46 9.02 3.15
C SER A 205 9.78 8.47 4.54
N VAL A 206 9.24 9.08 5.58
CA VAL A 206 9.47 8.67 6.97
C VAL A 206 8.17 8.27 7.64
N ILE A 207 8.16 7.07 8.20
CA ILE A 207 7.07 6.53 9.00
C ILE A 207 7.57 6.48 10.44
N SER A 208 7.05 7.39 11.26
CA SER A 208 7.30 7.42 12.70
C SER A 208 6.26 6.57 13.43
N LEU A 209 6.70 5.65 14.30
CA LEU A 209 5.79 4.75 15.01
C LEU A 209 4.98 5.44 16.12
N ALA A 210 5.41 6.60 16.63
CA ALA A 210 4.79 7.20 17.81
C ALA A 210 4.60 8.72 17.69
N VAL A 211 5.68 9.46 17.45
CA VAL A 211 5.68 10.93 17.60
C VAL A 211 6.22 11.62 16.36
N GLU A 212 5.71 12.82 16.11
CA GLU A 212 6.26 13.70 15.10
C GLU A 212 7.56 14.37 15.58
N VAL A 213 8.66 14.10 14.88
CA VAL A 213 9.96 14.73 15.14
C VAL A 213 10.28 15.73 14.04
N PHE A 214 10.70 16.93 14.43
CA PHE A 214 10.97 18.04 13.52
C PHE A 214 11.94 17.66 12.38
N VAL A 215 13.04 16.99 12.71
CA VAL A 215 14.07 16.60 11.74
C VAL A 215 13.52 15.60 10.71
N TYR A 216 12.70 14.63 11.14
CA TYR A 216 12.11 13.63 10.24
C TYR A 216 11.08 14.26 9.30
N ARG A 217 10.27 15.21 9.81
CA ARG A 217 9.35 15.98 8.97
C ARG A 217 10.12 16.84 7.97
N ALA A 218 11.18 17.51 8.41
CA ALA A 218 12.02 18.32 7.54
C ALA A 218 12.63 17.46 6.42
N LEU A 219 13.19 16.28 6.73
CA LEU A 219 13.72 15.34 5.74
C LEU A 219 12.68 15.00 4.67
N ALA A 220 11.46 14.62 5.07
CA ALA A 220 10.41 14.28 4.13
C ALA A 220 9.99 15.49 3.25
N GLN A 221 9.81 16.66 3.86
CA GLN A 221 9.40 17.88 3.13
C GLN A 221 10.47 18.35 2.13
N PHE A 222 11.75 18.36 2.52
CA PHE A 222 12.83 18.81 1.64
C PHE A 222 13.13 17.84 0.49
N THR A 223 12.83 16.55 0.67
CA THR A 223 13.03 15.51 -0.35
C THR A 223 11.76 15.19 -1.13
N GLN A 224 10.67 15.96 -0.96
CA GLN A 224 9.37 15.73 -1.59
C GLN A 224 8.79 14.32 -1.32
N GLY A 225 9.13 13.73 -0.17
CA GLY A 225 8.55 12.48 0.32
C GLY A 225 7.36 12.72 1.25
N SER A 226 6.84 11.64 1.84
CA SER A 226 5.72 11.70 2.78
C SER A 226 6.16 11.43 4.23
N PHE A 227 5.51 12.12 5.17
CA PHE A 227 5.70 11.90 6.60
C PHE A 227 4.42 11.36 7.21
N HIS A 228 4.51 10.24 7.93
CA HIS A 228 3.36 9.60 8.58
C HIS A 228 3.67 9.30 10.05
N VAL A 229 2.68 9.52 10.92
CA VAL A 229 2.69 9.08 12.32
C VAL A 229 1.71 7.93 12.46
N ILE A 230 2.20 6.81 12.97
CA ILE A 230 1.38 5.61 13.17
C ILE A 230 0.54 5.76 14.44
N MET A 231 -0.71 5.28 14.33
CA MET A 231 -1.67 5.24 15.44
C MET A 231 -1.86 3.79 15.90
N ASP A 232 -2.12 2.91 14.93
CA ASP A 232 -2.40 1.49 15.16
C ASP A 232 -1.64 0.60 14.16
N GLU A 233 -1.57 -0.71 14.45
CA GLU A 233 -1.00 -1.72 13.54
C GLU A 233 -1.67 -1.68 12.15
N LEU A 234 -2.98 -1.50 12.11
CA LEU A 234 -3.72 -1.40 10.84
C LEU A 234 -3.31 -0.14 10.05
N HIS A 235 -3.06 0.97 10.76
CA HIS A 235 -2.60 2.20 10.13
C HIS A 235 -1.21 2.02 9.50
N LEU A 236 -0.28 1.36 10.20
CA LEU A 236 1.05 1.04 9.66
C LEU A 236 0.97 0.21 8.37
N LYS A 237 0.14 -0.84 8.36
CA LYS A 237 -0.09 -1.66 7.16
C LYS A 237 -0.66 -0.83 6.01
N ASN A 238 -1.61 0.05 6.29
CA ASN A 238 -2.22 0.92 5.29
C ASN A 238 -1.24 1.93 4.71
N VAL A 239 -0.40 2.56 5.54
CA VAL A 239 0.63 3.52 5.09
C VAL A 239 1.67 2.84 4.22
N LEU A 240 2.13 1.64 4.62
CA LEU A 240 3.06 0.85 3.80
C LEU A 240 2.43 0.46 2.46
N LYS A 241 1.15 0.06 2.46
CA LYS A 241 0.41 -0.27 1.24
C LYS A 241 0.28 0.93 0.30
N ASP A 242 0.14 2.15 0.84
CA ASP A 242 0.06 3.37 0.04
C ASP A 242 1.40 3.73 -0.64
N LEU A 243 2.53 3.22 -0.14
CA LEU A 243 3.87 3.38 -0.74
C LEU A 243 4.21 2.29 -1.78
N VAL A 244 3.40 1.24 -1.90
CA VAL A 244 3.59 0.17 -2.89
C VAL A 244 3.39 0.64 -4.33
N PRO A 245 2.34 1.40 -4.72
CA PRO A 245 2.19 1.85 -6.10
C PRO A 245 3.35 2.79 -6.50
N PRO A 246 3.77 2.76 -7.78
CA PRO A 246 4.84 3.64 -8.26
C PRO A 246 4.41 5.10 -8.18
N PRO A 247 5.28 6.00 -7.71
CA PRO A 247 4.96 7.41 -7.64
C PRO A 247 4.89 8.04 -9.03
N VAL A 248 4.20 9.17 -9.09
CA VAL A 248 4.14 10.02 -10.28
C VAL A 248 5.52 10.58 -10.57
N ALA A 249 6.03 10.32 -11.78
CA ALA A 249 7.30 10.84 -12.21
C ALA A 249 7.20 12.36 -12.41
N ALA A 250 8.23 13.09 -11.98
CA ALA A 250 8.36 14.52 -12.27
C ALA A 250 8.37 14.76 -13.79
N VAL A 251 7.82 15.89 -14.22
CA VAL A 251 7.72 16.26 -15.65
C VAL A 251 9.11 16.31 -16.32
N GLU A 252 10.14 16.65 -15.55
CA GLU A 252 11.54 16.77 -16.00
C GLU A 252 12.30 15.43 -16.07
N ALA A 253 11.67 14.32 -15.68
CA ALA A 253 12.33 13.01 -15.72
C ALA A 253 12.50 12.53 -17.17
N GLU A 254 13.73 12.19 -17.54
CA GLU A 254 14.04 11.68 -18.86
C GLU A 254 13.48 10.26 -19.05
N ALA A 255 12.68 10.08 -20.10
CA ALA A 255 12.18 8.77 -20.50
C ALA A 255 13.24 8.06 -21.35
N SER A 256 14.12 7.29 -20.70
CA SER A 256 15.13 6.48 -21.39
C SER A 256 14.60 5.10 -21.75
N LEU A 257 14.94 4.62 -22.95
CA LEU A 257 14.61 3.26 -23.40
C LEU A 257 15.68 2.29 -22.90
N ILE A 258 15.28 1.35 -22.05
CA ILE A 258 16.17 0.34 -21.48
C ILE A 258 16.06 -0.95 -22.29
N ARG A 259 17.21 -1.58 -22.56
CA ARG A 259 17.25 -2.88 -23.20
C ARG A 259 16.91 -3.96 -22.17
N MET A 260 15.85 -4.71 -22.39
CA MET A 260 15.47 -5.86 -21.56
C MET A 260 15.68 -7.18 -22.33
N GLY A 261 16.05 -8.23 -21.60
CA GLY A 261 16.16 -9.58 -22.14
C GLY A 261 15.00 -10.45 -21.66
N PHE A 262 14.33 -11.12 -22.59
CA PHE A 262 13.31 -12.12 -22.31
C PHE A 262 13.93 -13.51 -22.51
N PRO A 263 14.39 -14.16 -21.42
CA PRO A 263 14.88 -15.53 -21.52
C PRO A 263 13.70 -16.49 -21.75
N HIS A 264 13.87 -17.42 -22.68
CA HIS A 264 12.94 -18.54 -22.83
C HIS A 264 13.23 -19.56 -21.72
N SER A 265 12.19 -20.20 -21.19
CA SER A 265 12.33 -21.26 -20.18
C SER A 265 12.82 -22.59 -20.78
N GLU A 266 12.97 -22.66 -22.10
CA GLU A 266 13.36 -23.89 -22.78
C GLU A 266 14.84 -24.20 -22.52
N THR A 267 15.09 -25.41 -22.04
CA THR A 267 16.43 -25.95 -21.77
C THR A 267 17.27 -26.10 -23.04
N PHE A 268 16.70 -25.92 -24.23
CA PHE A 268 17.35 -26.14 -25.52
C PHE A 268 18.62 -25.28 -25.69
N ASP A 269 18.63 -24.06 -25.17
CA ASP A 269 19.82 -23.20 -25.18
C ASP A 269 20.89 -23.65 -24.17
N LEU A 270 20.47 -24.29 -23.07
CA LEU A 270 21.33 -24.78 -21.99
C LEU A 270 21.91 -26.17 -22.29
N ASP A 271 21.22 -26.99 -23.09
CA ASP A 271 21.63 -28.36 -23.47
C ASP A 271 22.88 -28.40 -24.36
N ARG A 272 23.26 -27.24 -24.95
CA ARG A 272 24.54 -27.07 -25.65
C ARG A 272 25.75 -27.07 -24.73
N PHE A 273 25.55 -26.90 -23.41
CA PHE A 273 26.64 -26.81 -22.44
C PHE A 273 26.66 -28.04 -21.53
N ALA A 274 27.80 -28.74 -21.52
CA ALA A 274 28.00 -29.96 -20.72
C ALA A 274 27.88 -29.73 -19.20
N VAL A 275 28.05 -28.49 -18.73
CA VAL A 275 27.95 -28.12 -17.30
C VAL A 275 27.09 -26.87 -17.16
N LYS A 276 25.91 -27.03 -16.55
CA LYS A 276 24.95 -25.96 -16.30
C LYS A 276 25.16 -25.40 -14.89
N ARG A 277 25.97 -24.35 -14.73
CA ARG A 277 26.15 -23.66 -13.45
C ARG A 277 25.32 -22.39 -13.41
N CYS A 278 24.51 -22.24 -12.36
CA CYS A 278 23.77 -21.03 -12.12
C CYS A 278 24.71 -19.88 -11.71
N MET A 279 24.62 -18.75 -12.40
CA MET A 279 25.43 -17.55 -12.12
C MET A 279 24.99 -16.84 -10.82
N CYS A 280 23.74 -17.03 -10.38
CA CYS A 280 23.24 -16.47 -9.10
C CYS A 280 23.98 -17.04 -7.88
N HIS A 281 24.35 -18.32 -7.94
CA HIS A 281 24.92 -19.06 -6.80
C HIS A 281 26.42 -19.33 -6.97
N LEU A 282 27.05 -18.72 -7.97
CA LEU A 282 28.47 -18.92 -8.23
C LEU A 282 29.35 -18.42 -7.05
N SER A 283 28.95 -17.32 -6.42
CA SER A 283 29.65 -16.69 -5.30
C SER A 283 29.28 -17.25 -3.92
N ASN A 284 28.09 -17.85 -3.78
CA ASN A 284 27.50 -18.20 -2.47
C ASN A 284 27.64 -19.69 -2.10
N LYS A 285 28.58 -20.41 -2.72
CA LYS A 285 28.87 -21.81 -2.38
C LYS A 285 29.57 -21.92 -1.01
N SER A 286 28.79 -21.79 0.06
CA SER A 286 29.08 -22.53 1.28
C SER A 286 28.81 -24.01 0.98
N ALA A 287 29.76 -24.89 1.28
CA ALA A 287 29.78 -26.32 0.91
C ALA A 287 28.61 -27.19 1.44
N ASN A 288 27.56 -26.59 2.01
CA ASN A 288 26.46 -27.27 2.70
C ASN A 288 25.05 -27.03 2.11
N ASP A 289 24.86 -26.16 1.12
CA ASP A 289 23.54 -26.00 0.50
C ASP A 289 23.30 -27.04 -0.59
N LYS A 290 22.57 -28.11 -0.22
CA LYS A 290 22.10 -29.18 -1.11
C LYS A 290 20.96 -28.75 -2.05
N ASN A 291 20.61 -27.48 -2.11
CA ASN A 291 19.64 -26.95 -3.07
C ASN A 291 20.36 -26.57 -4.37
N ASP A 292 20.78 -27.61 -5.10
CA ASP A 292 21.33 -27.50 -6.45
C ASP A 292 20.19 -27.09 -7.39
N THR A 293 19.84 -25.80 -7.35
CA THR A 293 18.84 -25.22 -8.23
C THR A 293 19.43 -25.17 -9.62
N GLN A 294 19.05 -26.15 -10.44
CA GLN A 294 19.41 -26.17 -11.84
C GLN A 294 18.94 -24.87 -12.49
N PRO A 295 19.79 -24.22 -13.30
CA PRO A 295 19.38 -23.02 -14.00
C PRO A 295 18.34 -23.38 -15.07
N HIS A 296 17.26 -22.62 -15.13
CA HIS A 296 16.17 -22.81 -16.09
C HIS A 296 16.18 -21.75 -17.20
N TYR A 297 16.87 -20.64 -16.98
CA TYR A 297 16.83 -19.48 -17.87
C TYR A 297 18.21 -19.19 -18.43
N ALA A 298 18.29 -18.95 -19.74
CA ALA A 298 19.52 -18.52 -20.40
C ALA A 298 19.40 -17.06 -20.84
N CYS A 299 20.42 -16.25 -20.54
CA CYS A 299 20.50 -14.87 -21.02
C CYS A 299 20.55 -14.85 -22.56
N PRO A 300 19.70 -14.08 -23.27
CA PRO A 300 19.69 -14.07 -24.73
C PRO A 300 20.93 -13.41 -25.37
N ARG A 301 21.73 -12.66 -24.60
CA ARG A 301 22.94 -11.98 -25.11
C ARG A 301 24.22 -12.79 -24.86
N CYS A 302 24.39 -13.33 -23.66
CA CYS A 302 25.63 -13.99 -23.25
C CYS A 302 25.46 -15.48 -22.91
N HIS A 303 24.24 -16.00 -22.99
CA HIS A 303 23.87 -17.39 -22.63
C HIS A 303 24.25 -17.82 -21.20
N ALA A 304 24.52 -16.86 -20.30
CA ALA A 304 24.68 -17.14 -18.88
C ALA A 304 23.39 -17.70 -18.28
N ALA A 305 23.52 -18.68 -17.39
CA ALA A 305 22.43 -19.47 -16.87
C ALA A 305 21.96 -18.96 -15.50
N TYR A 306 20.64 -18.81 -15.31
CA TYR A 306 19.99 -18.29 -14.12
C TYR A 306 18.88 -19.22 -13.64
N CYS A 307 18.70 -19.34 -12.33
CA CYS A 307 17.64 -20.17 -11.72
C CYS A 307 16.32 -19.41 -11.51
N GLU A 308 16.39 -18.09 -11.32
CA GLU A 308 15.27 -17.23 -10.96
C GLU A 308 15.28 -15.95 -11.80
N LEU A 309 14.10 -15.36 -11.98
CA LEU A 309 13.86 -14.07 -12.62
C LEU A 309 12.95 -13.26 -11.70
N PRO A 310 12.99 -11.92 -11.73
CA PRO A 310 13.83 -11.06 -12.56
C PRO A 310 15.22 -10.80 -11.97
N VAL A 311 16.26 -10.80 -12.80
CA VAL A 311 17.66 -10.64 -12.36
C VAL A 311 18.45 -9.82 -13.36
N GLU A 312 19.37 -8.99 -12.90
CA GLU A 312 20.36 -8.34 -13.76
C GLU A 312 21.50 -9.31 -14.09
N CYS A 313 21.83 -9.44 -15.38
CA CYS A 313 22.84 -10.40 -15.80
C CYS A 313 24.25 -9.97 -15.40
N ASN A 314 24.85 -10.64 -14.40
CA ASN A 314 26.24 -10.41 -13.95
C ASN A 314 27.32 -10.41 -15.05
N VAL A 315 27.07 -11.02 -16.22
CA VAL A 315 28.05 -11.08 -17.32
C VAL A 315 27.91 -9.90 -18.29
N CYS A 316 26.69 -9.51 -18.64
CA CYS A 316 26.44 -8.51 -19.70
C CYS A 316 25.64 -7.28 -19.27
N GLY A 317 25.23 -7.20 -18.00
CA GLY A 317 24.42 -6.10 -17.43
C GLY A 317 23.00 -6.00 -17.96
N LEU A 318 22.52 -6.99 -18.72
CA LEU A 318 21.16 -6.96 -19.27
C LEU A 318 20.15 -7.39 -18.21
N THR A 319 19.10 -6.58 -18.01
CA THR A 319 17.99 -6.95 -17.11
C THR A 319 17.16 -8.07 -17.73
N LEU A 320 17.11 -9.22 -17.07
CA LEU A 320 16.36 -10.40 -17.50
C LEU A 320 15.00 -10.41 -16.79
N VAL A 321 13.94 -10.40 -17.58
CA VAL A 321 12.56 -10.31 -17.09
C VAL A 321 11.68 -11.29 -17.88
N ALA A 322 10.71 -11.91 -17.22
CA ALA A 322 9.68 -12.71 -17.88
C ALA A 322 8.49 -11.81 -18.29
N ALA A 323 7.85 -12.08 -19.42
CA ALA A 323 6.69 -11.30 -19.86
C ALA A 323 5.57 -11.17 -18.79
N PRO A 324 5.25 -12.20 -17.97
CA PRO A 324 4.27 -12.07 -16.89
C PRO A 324 4.64 -11.03 -15.83
N HIS A 325 5.93 -10.76 -15.60
CA HIS A 325 6.36 -9.74 -14.64
C HIS A 325 5.96 -8.35 -15.13
N LEU A 326 6.18 -8.04 -16.41
CA LEU A 326 5.73 -6.77 -16.96
C LEU A 326 4.20 -6.67 -16.99
N ALA A 327 3.51 -7.79 -17.27
CA ALA A 327 2.05 -7.84 -17.25
C ALA A 327 1.47 -7.48 -15.87
N ARG A 328 2.13 -7.85 -14.76
CA ARG A 328 1.67 -7.44 -13.42
C ARG A 328 1.66 -5.93 -13.24
N ALA A 329 2.62 -5.19 -13.79
CA ALA A 329 2.66 -3.74 -13.68
C ALA A 329 1.58 -2.99 -14.52
N TYR A 330 0.84 -3.67 -15.41
CA TYR A 330 -0.13 -3.02 -16.29
C TYR A 330 -1.26 -2.30 -15.55
N HIS A 331 -1.68 -2.81 -14.38
CA HIS A 331 -2.77 -2.21 -13.62
C HIS A 331 -2.45 -0.79 -13.13
N HIS A 332 -1.17 -0.44 -13.00
CA HIS A 332 -0.75 0.93 -12.70
C HIS A 332 -0.86 1.86 -13.91
N LEU A 333 -0.64 1.35 -15.12
CA LEU A 333 -0.71 2.13 -16.36
C LEU A 333 -2.16 2.41 -16.78
N PHE A 334 -3.05 1.44 -16.55
CA PHE A 334 -4.47 1.53 -16.89
C PHE A 334 -5.32 1.23 -15.66
N PRO A 335 -5.41 2.17 -14.71
CA PRO A 335 -6.19 1.97 -13.50
C PRO A 335 -7.69 1.85 -13.83
N LEU A 336 -8.38 1.02 -13.05
CA LEU A 336 -9.84 0.90 -13.15
C LEU A 336 -10.49 2.19 -12.65
N GLU A 337 -11.37 2.76 -13.47
CA GLU A 337 -12.18 3.93 -13.10
C GLU A 337 -13.10 3.62 -11.93
N LEU A 338 -13.19 4.56 -10.99
CA LEU A 338 -14.06 4.43 -9.84
C LEU A 338 -15.51 4.35 -10.29
N PHE A 339 -16.24 3.38 -9.76
CA PHE A 339 -17.66 3.23 -10.05
C PHE A 339 -18.47 4.41 -9.47
N GLU A 340 -19.70 4.60 -9.91
CA GLU A 340 -20.60 5.63 -9.39
C GLU A 340 -21.62 4.99 -8.45
N PRO A 341 -21.83 5.53 -7.23
CA PRO A 341 -22.85 5.00 -6.33
C PRO A 341 -24.24 5.36 -6.85
N VAL A 342 -25.08 4.35 -7.05
CA VAL A 342 -26.49 4.48 -7.43
C VAL A 342 -27.34 4.17 -6.20
N VAL A 343 -28.11 5.16 -5.76
CA VAL A 343 -29.14 5.04 -4.72
C VAL A 343 -30.48 5.29 -5.39
N ASP A 344 -31.46 4.40 -5.20
CA ASP A 344 -32.82 4.66 -5.65
C ASP A 344 -33.43 5.70 -4.71
N ASN A 345 -33.47 6.95 -5.15
CA ASN A 345 -34.25 7.98 -4.47
C ASN A 345 -35.73 7.76 -4.77
N SER A 346 -36.36 6.80 -4.10
CA SER A 346 -37.82 6.74 -3.99
C SER A 346 -38.33 7.68 -2.88
N SER A 347 -37.89 8.93 -2.91
CA SER A 347 -38.46 10.06 -2.16
C SER A 347 -37.96 11.36 -2.77
N SER A 348 -38.61 11.79 -3.85
CA SER A 348 -38.54 13.16 -4.35
C SER A 348 -39.03 14.11 -3.26
N GLU A 349 -38.10 14.76 -2.56
CA GLU A 349 -38.39 15.99 -1.84
C GLU A 349 -38.61 17.11 -2.87
N THR A 350 -39.85 17.59 -2.87
CA THR A 350 -40.40 18.66 -3.69
C THR A 350 -39.57 19.95 -3.55
N SER A 351 -38.71 20.22 -4.52
CA SER A 351 -38.20 21.58 -4.74
C SER A 351 -39.23 22.34 -5.58
N LEU A 352 -40.08 23.09 -4.90
CA LEU A 352 -40.98 24.08 -5.50
C LEU A 352 -40.14 25.15 -6.21
N VAL A 353 -40.12 25.13 -7.53
CA VAL A 353 -39.95 26.34 -8.34
C VAL A 353 -41.09 26.37 -9.35
N ASN A 354 -41.95 27.36 -9.16
CA ASN A 354 -43.06 27.71 -10.03
C ASN A 354 -42.57 27.97 -11.45
N GLU A 355 -43.29 27.44 -12.44
CA GLU A 355 -43.55 28.19 -13.68
C GLU A 355 -44.86 27.71 -14.32
N GLU A 356 -45.71 28.69 -14.61
CA GLU A 356 -47.08 28.54 -15.09
C GLU A 356 -47.16 28.34 -16.62
N LYS A 357 -48.31 27.78 -17.04
CA LYS A 357 -48.93 27.75 -18.40
C LYS A 357 -48.35 26.67 -19.34
N SER A 358 -49.13 25.86 -20.03
CA SER A 358 -50.48 26.07 -20.60
C SER A 358 -51.24 24.75 -20.86
N LYS A 359 -52.58 24.88 -20.87
CA LYS A 359 -53.67 23.97 -21.27
C LYS A 359 -53.39 23.23 -22.61
N GLU A 360 -53.96 22.08 -23.00
CA GLU A 360 -55.37 21.62 -22.99
C GLU A 360 -55.52 20.08 -23.04
N THR A 361 -56.71 19.64 -22.61
CA THR A 361 -57.45 18.34 -22.57
C THR A 361 -57.25 17.36 -23.75
N ILE A 362 -57.43 16.02 -23.60
CA ILE A 362 -58.74 15.28 -23.54
C ILE A 362 -58.54 13.82 -23.00
N ASN A 363 -59.56 13.36 -22.27
CA ASN A 363 -59.81 12.07 -21.58
C ASN A 363 -59.62 10.78 -22.40
N SER A 364 -59.24 9.68 -21.72
CA SER A 364 -60.14 8.52 -21.47
C SER A 364 -59.47 7.38 -20.67
N SER A 365 -60.09 7.08 -19.51
CA SER A 365 -60.36 5.76 -18.90
C SER A 365 -59.25 4.72 -18.68
N ASP A 366 -59.13 4.37 -17.39
CA ASP A 366 -58.99 3.01 -16.84
C ASP A 366 -57.81 2.16 -17.30
N ASP A 367 -56.79 2.08 -16.43
CA ASP A 367 -56.34 0.79 -15.90
C ASP A 367 -55.52 1.01 -14.62
N ASN A 368 -56.11 0.63 -13.49
CA ASN A 368 -55.39 0.38 -12.25
C ASN A 368 -54.44 -0.80 -12.48
N ASN A 369 -53.14 -0.53 -12.50
CA ASN A 369 -52.15 -1.58 -12.31
C ASN A 369 -51.01 -1.04 -11.44
N ASP A 370 -51.08 -1.40 -10.16
CA ASP A 370 -49.98 -1.32 -9.20
C ASP A 370 -48.79 -2.16 -9.71
N ASN A 371 -48.01 -1.59 -10.62
CA ASN A 371 -46.68 -2.08 -10.97
C ASN A 371 -45.64 -1.21 -10.26
N ASN A 372 -45.57 -1.32 -8.94
CA ASN A 372 -44.35 -1.01 -8.20
C ASN A 372 -43.30 -2.09 -8.52
N ASN A 373 -42.84 -2.12 -9.77
CA ASN A 373 -41.74 -2.95 -10.20
C ASN A 373 -40.45 -2.27 -9.75
N SER A 374 -40.19 -2.29 -8.43
CA SER A 374 -38.89 -1.93 -7.87
C SER A 374 -37.88 -2.93 -8.40
N GLN A 375 -37.28 -2.60 -9.54
CA GLN A 375 -36.38 -3.46 -10.29
C GLN A 375 -35.25 -3.91 -9.35
N LEU A 376 -35.29 -5.19 -8.95
CA LEU A 376 -34.32 -5.76 -8.02
C LEU A 376 -32.91 -5.58 -8.59
N ARG A 377 -32.08 -4.79 -7.92
CA ARG A 377 -30.69 -4.55 -8.33
C ARG A 377 -29.87 -5.80 -8.05
N ILE A 378 -29.51 -6.55 -9.08
CA ILE A 378 -28.68 -7.75 -8.96
C ILE A 378 -27.23 -7.38 -9.30
N CYS A 379 -26.29 -7.78 -8.44
CA CYS A 379 -24.87 -7.62 -8.69
C CYS A 379 -24.43 -8.49 -9.87
N THR A 380 -23.88 -7.90 -10.93
CA THR A 380 -23.39 -8.64 -12.11
C THR A 380 -22.19 -9.55 -11.80
N GLY A 381 -21.44 -9.27 -10.73
CA GLY A 381 -20.27 -10.06 -10.35
C GLY A 381 -20.59 -11.33 -9.55
N CYS A 382 -21.50 -11.26 -8.58
CA CYS A 382 -21.80 -12.36 -7.66
C CYS A 382 -23.26 -12.81 -7.65
N ASN A 383 -24.11 -12.20 -8.50
CA ASN A 383 -25.56 -12.46 -8.60
C ASN A 383 -26.33 -12.27 -7.28
N VAL A 384 -25.77 -11.53 -6.32
CA VAL A 384 -26.45 -11.19 -5.06
C VAL A 384 -27.40 -10.01 -5.28
N ILE A 385 -28.59 -10.09 -4.72
CA ILE A 385 -29.58 -9.01 -4.70
C ILE A 385 -29.09 -7.92 -3.75
N ILE A 386 -28.98 -6.69 -4.25
CA ILE A 386 -28.56 -5.51 -3.50
C ILE A 386 -29.82 -4.87 -2.90
N PRO A 387 -29.95 -4.79 -1.56
CA PRO A 387 -31.07 -4.12 -0.92
C PRO A 387 -31.13 -2.63 -1.28
N SER A 388 -32.33 -2.07 -1.47
CA SER A 388 -32.51 -0.66 -1.90
C SER A 388 -31.87 0.37 -0.95
N LYS A 389 -31.73 0.03 0.34
CA LYS A 389 -31.10 0.86 1.38
C LYS A 389 -29.59 1.03 1.19
N ILE A 390 -28.95 0.12 0.44
CA ILE A 390 -27.50 0.12 0.22
C ILE A 390 -27.23 0.61 -1.21
N PRO A 391 -26.26 1.51 -1.44
CA PRO A 391 -25.91 1.91 -2.79
C PRO A 391 -25.32 0.73 -3.57
N GLY A 392 -25.79 0.57 -4.81
CA GLY A 392 -25.10 -0.24 -5.80
C GLY A 392 -24.00 0.58 -6.46
N TYR A 393 -22.93 -0.05 -6.95
CA TYR A 393 -21.83 0.64 -7.62
C TYR A 393 -21.84 0.35 -9.10
N GLN A 394 -22.07 1.38 -9.91
CA GLN A 394 -22.21 1.27 -11.35
C GLN A 394 -20.91 1.61 -12.07
N CYS A 395 -20.48 0.77 -13.00
CA CYS A 395 -19.32 1.06 -13.83
C CYS A 395 -19.65 2.15 -14.88
N PRO A 396 -18.83 3.19 -15.05
CA PRO A 396 -19.11 4.28 -16.01
C PRO A 396 -19.10 3.82 -17.47
N LYS A 397 -18.34 2.77 -17.81
CA LYS A 397 -18.20 2.25 -19.19
C LYS A 397 -19.33 1.30 -19.60
N CYS A 398 -19.48 0.20 -18.86
CA CYS A 398 -20.45 -0.85 -19.20
C CYS A 398 -21.82 -0.69 -18.52
N LYS A 399 -21.96 0.26 -17.59
CA LYS A 399 -23.20 0.55 -16.83
C LYS A 399 -23.74 -0.62 -15.99
N PHE A 400 -22.99 -1.71 -15.83
CA PHE A 400 -23.32 -2.81 -14.91
C PHE A 400 -23.17 -2.40 -13.44
N ILE A 401 -23.99 -3.01 -12.57
CA ILE A 401 -24.07 -2.72 -11.14
C ILE A 401 -23.36 -3.82 -10.34
N PHE A 402 -22.55 -3.40 -9.37
CA PHE A 402 -21.78 -4.27 -8.47
C PHE A 402 -22.12 -3.96 -7.01
N CYS A 403 -22.05 -4.97 -6.14
CA CYS A 403 -22.16 -4.78 -4.69
C CYS A 403 -20.85 -4.23 -4.10
N HIS A 404 -20.85 -3.80 -2.84
CA HIS A 404 -19.66 -3.27 -2.16
C HIS A 404 -18.48 -4.26 -2.14
N SER A 405 -18.74 -5.55 -1.94
CA SER A 405 -17.68 -6.57 -1.93
C SER A 405 -17.05 -6.75 -3.30
N CYS A 406 -17.87 -6.78 -4.35
CA CYS A 406 -17.38 -6.85 -5.73
C CYS A 406 -16.62 -5.58 -6.10
N ASP A 407 -17.11 -4.38 -5.74
CA ASP A 407 -16.39 -3.13 -5.96
C ASP A 407 -15.02 -3.14 -5.27
N ALA A 408 -14.93 -3.61 -4.03
CA ALA A 408 -13.66 -3.75 -3.32
C ALA A 408 -12.68 -4.70 -4.05
N ILE A 409 -13.11 -5.93 -4.37
CA ILE A 409 -12.27 -6.93 -5.04
C ILE A 409 -11.81 -6.47 -6.43
N LEU A 410 -12.71 -5.84 -7.19
CA LEU A 410 -12.42 -5.37 -8.55
C LEU A 410 -11.37 -4.27 -8.54
N HIS A 411 -11.36 -3.39 -7.54
CA HIS A 411 -10.39 -2.31 -7.44
C HIS A 411 -9.10 -2.70 -6.71
N ASP A 412 -9.14 -3.66 -5.77
CA ASP A 412 -7.98 -4.01 -4.93
C ASP A 412 -7.18 -5.22 -5.43
N SER A 413 -7.78 -6.11 -6.23
CA SER A 413 -7.15 -7.37 -6.62
C SER A 413 -7.18 -7.65 -8.12
N ILE A 414 -8.32 -7.41 -8.77
CA ILE A 414 -8.50 -7.76 -10.20
C ILE A 414 -8.08 -6.61 -11.11
N HIS A 415 -8.30 -5.36 -10.67
CA HIS A 415 -8.02 -4.13 -11.41
C HIS A 415 -8.65 -4.07 -12.81
N SER A 416 -9.73 -4.81 -13.05
CA SER A 416 -10.43 -4.89 -14.34
C SER A 416 -11.92 -5.16 -14.13
N CYS A 417 -12.79 -4.50 -14.89
CA CYS A 417 -14.23 -4.72 -14.82
C CYS A 417 -14.65 -5.92 -15.71
N PRO A 418 -15.25 -6.99 -15.15
CA PRO A 418 -15.68 -8.15 -15.93
C PRO A 418 -16.76 -7.79 -16.95
N GLY A 419 -17.63 -6.83 -16.62
CA GLY A 419 -18.67 -6.36 -17.53
C GLY A 419 -18.13 -5.56 -18.73
N CYS A 420 -16.96 -4.94 -18.61
CA CYS A 420 -16.30 -4.33 -19.76
C CYS A 420 -15.66 -5.41 -20.66
N LEU A 421 -15.09 -6.46 -20.04
CA LEU A 421 -14.48 -7.59 -20.77
C LEU A 421 -15.50 -8.38 -21.59
N THR A 422 -16.75 -8.52 -21.13
CA THR A 422 -17.80 -9.18 -21.91
C THR A 422 -18.30 -8.36 -23.09
N LEU A 423 -18.15 -7.02 -23.04
CA LEU A 423 -18.54 -6.10 -24.12
C LEU A 423 -17.42 -5.85 -25.12
N LEU A 424 -16.17 -6.16 -24.77
CA LEU A 424 -15.02 -6.19 -25.66
C LEU A 424 -15.17 -7.39 -26.61
N LYS A 425 -15.90 -7.19 -27.71
CA LYS A 425 -15.91 -8.11 -28.86
C LYS A 425 -14.68 -7.95 -29.72
#